data_AF-A0A0N9URQ0-F1
#
_entry.id   AF-A0A0N9URQ0-F1
#
_cell.length_a   1.000
_cell.length_b   1.000
_cell.length_c   1.000
_cell.angle_alpha   90.00
_cell.angle_beta   90.00
_cell.angle_gamma   90.00
#
_symmetry.space_group_name_H-M   'P 1'
#
loop_
_entity.id
_entity.type
_entity.pdbx_description
1 polymer ?
#
loop_
_entity_poly.entity_id
_entity_poly.type
_entity_poly.pdbx_seq_one_letter_code
_entity_poly.pdbx_strand_id
1 'polypeptide(L)'
;MAGRTPKNTVQDWIEAAQRTLVDEGIAGLKVDRLANRLGVTRGGFYHNFKDRDEFFEQIIRHWENSCRFLPDDPPPPRPGDAIEWLDRVIGRLIESDGYDYRFDLAVREWARADKRAEWAVERADRERLDTLQKFFEAIGCDKEHAAIRARVFYYHQIGYYAIGVRQSIAERRRNAELYMDILCGEEELKAARAAAAKGRKARAA
;
A
#
# COMPACT_ATOMS: atom_id res chain seq x y z
N MET A 1 23.62 -4.79 38.50
CA MET A 1 23.95 -4.82 37.06
C MET A 1 22.79 -4.16 36.32
N ALA A 2 22.88 -2.86 36.06
CA ALA A 2 21.82 -2.13 35.36
C ALA A 2 21.80 -2.58 33.89
N GLY A 3 20.68 -3.16 33.45
CA GLY A 3 20.48 -3.58 32.07
C GLY A 3 20.61 -2.38 31.15
N ARG A 4 21.66 -2.38 30.31
CA ARG A 4 21.88 -1.33 29.33
C ARG A 4 20.79 -1.48 28.26
N THR A 5 19.80 -0.59 28.27
CA THR A 5 18.78 -0.52 27.21
C THR A 5 19.51 -0.48 25.86
N PRO A 6 19.16 -1.34 24.90
CA PRO A 6 19.72 -1.27 23.55
C PRO A 6 19.59 0.18 23.05
N LYS A 7 20.70 0.74 22.54
CA LYS A 7 20.71 2.12 22.03
C LYS A 7 19.76 2.32 20.85
N ASN A 8 19.29 1.22 20.27
CA ASN A 8 18.37 1.16 19.15
C ASN A 8 17.50 -0.11 19.22
N THR A 9 16.26 0.02 18.78
CA THR A 9 15.22 -1.00 18.75
C THR A 9 15.15 -1.70 17.40
N VAL A 10 14.43 -2.81 17.31
CA VAL A 10 14.07 -3.45 16.04
C VAL A 10 13.45 -2.43 15.08
N GLN A 11 12.55 -1.57 15.57
CA GLN A 11 11.88 -0.56 14.75
C GLN A 11 12.87 0.44 14.13
N ASP A 12 13.87 0.91 14.89
CA ASP A 12 14.89 1.83 14.38
C ASP A 12 15.67 1.21 13.21
N TRP A 13 15.99 -0.09 13.30
CA TRP A 13 16.65 -0.82 12.21
C TRP A 13 15.76 -0.96 10.99
N ILE A 14 14.47 -1.27 11.18
CA ILE A 14 13.51 -1.43 10.09
C ILE A 14 13.26 -0.10 9.36
N GLU A 15 13.13 1.01 10.08
CA GLU A 15 12.99 2.33 9.46
C GLU A 15 14.24 2.76 8.69
N ALA A 16 15.43 2.50 9.24
CA ALA A 16 16.68 2.73 8.53
C ALA A 16 16.79 1.84 7.27
N ALA A 17 16.31 0.60 7.35
CA ALA A 17 16.26 -0.32 6.23
C ALA A 17 15.30 0.16 5.15
N GLN A 18 14.08 0.57 5.51
CA GLN A 18 13.10 1.10 4.56
C GLN A 18 13.69 2.28 3.78
N ARG A 19 14.27 3.27 4.47
CA ARG A 19 14.92 4.42 3.82
C ARG A 19 16.05 3.98 2.89
N THR A 20 16.91 3.08 3.36
CA THR A 20 18.04 2.56 2.56
C THR A 20 17.55 1.77 1.34
N LEU A 21 16.46 1.00 1.47
CA LEU A 21 15.88 0.25 0.38
C LEU A 21 15.29 1.18 -0.69
N VAL A 22 14.63 2.25 -0.27
CA VAL A 22 14.10 3.29 -1.18
C VAL A 22 15.22 4.02 -1.92
N ASP A 23 16.29 4.39 -1.21
CA ASP A 23 17.37 5.22 -1.77
C ASP A 23 18.41 4.43 -2.57
N GLU A 24 18.78 3.24 -2.11
CA GLU A 24 19.91 2.45 -2.61
C GLU A 24 19.52 1.05 -3.12
N GLY A 25 18.26 0.66 -2.97
CA GLY A 25 17.80 -0.70 -3.28
C GLY A 25 18.39 -1.78 -2.37
N ILE A 26 18.13 -3.04 -2.71
CA ILE A 26 18.53 -4.21 -1.88
C ILE A 26 20.05 -4.29 -1.67
N ALA A 27 20.85 -3.80 -2.62
CA ALA A 27 22.30 -3.77 -2.52
C ALA A 27 22.82 -2.86 -1.39
N GLY A 28 22.02 -1.85 -0.99
CA GLY A 28 22.32 -0.95 0.12
C GLY A 28 22.10 -1.57 1.51
N LEU A 29 21.28 -2.63 1.61
CA LEU A 29 20.92 -3.28 2.88
C LEU A 29 22.06 -4.18 3.43
N LYS A 30 23.13 -3.52 3.87
CA LYS A 30 24.29 -4.13 4.53
C LYS A 30 24.30 -3.74 6.01
N VAL A 31 24.48 -4.74 6.88
CA VAL A 31 24.45 -4.55 8.35
C VAL A 31 25.42 -3.46 8.80
N ASP A 32 26.66 -3.46 8.31
CA ASP A 32 27.66 -2.45 8.71
C ASP A 32 27.26 -1.03 8.29
N ARG A 33 26.64 -0.87 7.11
CA ARG A 33 26.15 0.44 6.65
C ARG A 33 25.00 0.94 7.51
N LEU A 34 24.04 0.06 7.81
CA LEU A 34 22.90 0.39 8.66
C LEU A 34 23.35 0.70 10.09
N ALA A 35 24.30 -0.06 10.64
CA ALA A 35 24.90 0.19 11.94
C ALA A 35 25.53 1.60 11.99
N ASN A 36 26.32 1.95 10.98
CA ASN A 36 26.93 3.27 10.85
C ASN A 36 25.87 4.38 10.74
N ARG A 37 24.82 4.19 9.93
CA ARG A 37 23.70 5.14 9.81
C ARG A 37 22.97 5.37 11.14
N LEU A 38 22.86 4.32 11.96
CA LEU A 38 22.23 4.37 13.28
C LEU A 38 23.18 4.79 14.41
N GLY A 39 24.46 5.01 14.13
CA GLY A 39 25.46 5.36 15.16
C GLY A 39 25.72 4.24 16.17
N VAL A 40 25.54 2.98 15.77
CA VAL A 40 25.75 1.79 16.59
C VAL A 40 26.80 0.85 15.97
N THR A 41 27.20 -0.16 16.74
CA THR A 41 28.12 -1.19 16.23
C THR A 41 27.35 -2.31 15.52
N ARG A 42 28.06 -3.09 14.70
CA ARG A 42 27.53 -4.34 14.14
C ARG A 42 27.01 -5.30 15.22
N GLY A 43 27.63 -5.31 16.42
CA GLY A 43 27.16 -6.11 17.55
C GLY A 43 25.73 -5.74 18.00
N GLY A 44 25.35 -4.46 17.89
CA GLY A 44 23.99 -3.97 18.17
C GLY A 44 22.91 -4.62 17.30
N PHE A 45 23.26 -5.01 16.07
CA PHE A 45 22.35 -5.72 15.17
C PHE A 45 21.98 -7.08 15.75
N TYR A 46 22.97 -7.85 16.22
CA TYR A 46 22.76 -9.22 16.70
C TYR A 46 22.03 -9.31 18.05
N HIS A 47 21.82 -8.18 18.73
CA HIS A 47 20.91 -8.10 19.87
C HIS A 47 19.44 -8.00 19.45
N ASN A 48 19.18 -7.49 18.24
CA ASN A 48 17.83 -7.27 17.71
C ASN A 48 17.40 -8.37 16.73
N PHE A 49 18.35 -8.97 15.99
CA PHE A 49 18.10 -10.01 15.00
C PHE A 49 19.13 -11.11 15.13
N LYS A 50 18.69 -12.36 15.06
CA LYS A 50 19.53 -13.55 15.03
C LYS A 50 20.49 -13.52 13.84
N ASP A 51 19.97 -13.18 12.65
CA ASP A 51 20.71 -13.16 11.41
C ASP A 51 20.09 -12.18 10.39
N ARG A 52 20.68 -12.15 9.19
CA ARG A 52 20.23 -11.26 8.12
C ARG A 52 18.90 -11.71 7.52
N ASP A 53 18.60 -13.01 7.57
CA ASP A 53 17.37 -13.55 6.99
C ASP A 53 16.16 -13.17 7.85
N GLU A 54 16.27 -13.28 9.18
CA GLU A 54 15.25 -12.74 10.09
C GLU A 54 15.03 -11.24 9.87
N PHE A 55 16.11 -10.47 9.72
CA PHE A 55 16.00 -9.04 9.45
C PHE A 55 15.26 -8.74 8.14
N PHE A 56 15.54 -9.49 7.07
CA PHE A 56 14.84 -9.35 5.80
C PHE A 56 13.36 -9.72 5.90
N GLU A 57 13.04 -10.80 6.61
CA GLU A 57 11.65 -11.16 6.89
C GLU A 57 10.92 -10.06 7.66
N GLN A 58 11.57 -9.42 8.63
CA GLN A 58 10.99 -8.31 9.39
C GLN A 58 10.76 -7.07 8.52
N ILE A 59 11.64 -6.76 7.56
CA ILE A 59 11.40 -5.67 6.60
C ILE A 59 10.21 -5.98 5.71
N ILE A 60 10.09 -7.22 5.22
CA ILE A 60 8.96 -7.65 4.39
C ILE A 60 7.65 -7.57 5.17
N ARG A 61 7.62 -8.05 6.43
CA ARG A 61 6.45 -7.93 7.30
C ARG A 61 6.08 -6.47 7.55
N HIS A 62 7.07 -5.62 7.78
CA HIS A 62 6.84 -4.18 7.94
C HIS A 62 6.24 -3.58 6.66
N TRP A 63 6.74 -3.96 5.49
CA TRP A 63 6.16 -3.55 4.20
C TRP A 63 4.71 -4.03 4.04
N GLU A 64 4.42 -5.31 4.30
CA GLU A 64 3.05 -5.87 4.22
C GLU A 64 2.08 -5.09 5.14
N ASN A 65 2.54 -4.68 6.33
CA ASN A 65 1.71 -3.98 7.31
C ASN A 65 1.57 -2.48 7.04
N SER A 66 2.61 -1.83 6.50
CA SER A 66 2.67 -0.38 6.34
C SER A 66 2.33 0.11 4.93
N CYS A 67 2.58 -0.67 3.88
CA CYS A 67 2.28 -0.27 2.51
C CYS A 67 0.87 -0.73 2.11
N ARG A 68 -0.16 -0.22 2.79
CA ARG A 68 -1.57 -0.57 2.53
C ARG A 68 -2.39 0.66 2.19
N PHE A 69 -2.68 0.83 0.89
CA PHE A 69 -3.56 1.92 0.41
C PHE A 69 -5.06 1.55 0.48
N LEU A 70 -5.39 0.27 0.61
CA LEU A 70 -6.75 -0.18 0.87
C LEU A 70 -7.06 -0.09 2.38
N PRO A 71 -8.28 0.31 2.79
CA PRO A 71 -8.75 0.17 4.15
C PRO A 71 -8.68 -1.28 4.65
N ASP A 72 -8.53 -1.47 5.97
CA ASP A 72 -8.53 -2.80 6.60
C ASP A 72 -9.90 -3.47 6.50
N ASP A 73 -10.99 -2.69 6.48
CA ASP A 73 -12.34 -3.18 6.26
C ASP A 73 -12.60 -3.45 4.76
N PRO A 74 -13.29 -4.56 4.42
CA PRO A 74 -13.66 -4.84 3.04
C PRO A 74 -14.70 -3.83 2.53
N PRO A 75 -14.82 -3.65 1.20
CA PRO A 75 -15.86 -2.80 0.62
C PRO A 75 -17.25 -3.30 1.06
N PRO A 76 -18.12 -2.41 1.59
CA PRO A 76 -19.47 -2.78 1.96
C PRO A 76 -20.30 -3.25 0.75
N PRO A 77 -21.27 -4.16 0.93
CA PRO A 77 -22.06 -4.70 -0.18
C PRO A 77 -23.09 -3.71 -0.74
N ARG A 78 -23.35 -2.60 -0.05
CA ARG A 78 -24.29 -1.57 -0.50
C ARG A 78 -23.55 -0.59 -1.41
N PRO A 79 -24.03 -0.32 -2.65
CA PRO A 79 -23.32 0.54 -3.59
C PRO A 79 -22.93 1.91 -3.03
N GLY A 80 -23.83 2.55 -2.28
CA GLY A 80 -23.56 3.86 -1.68
C GLY A 80 -22.43 3.85 -0.65
N ASP A 81 -22.40 2.84 0.24
CA ASP A 81 -21.35 2.70 1.24
C ASP A 81 -20.03 2.22 0.59
N ALA A 82 -20.10 1.44 -0.49
CA ALA A 82 -18.93 1.02 -1.29
C ALA A 82 -18.21 2.21 -1.94
N ILE A 83 -18.95 3.21 -2.41
CA ILE A 83 -18.35 4.45 -2.94
C ILE A 83 -17.68 5.26 -1.83
N GLU A 84 -18.28 5.36 -0.64
CA GLU A 84 -17.62 6.01 0.51
C GLU A 84 -16.34 5.26 0.91
N TRP A 85 -16.33 3.93 0.81
CA TRP A 85 -15.13 3.11 1.01
C TRP A 85 -14.05 3.44 -0.02
N LEU A 86 -14.41 3.55 -1.30
CA LEU A 86 -13.50 3.91 -2.38
C LEU A 86 -12.95 5.33 -2.22
N ASP A 87 -13.77 6.31 -1.78
CA ASP A 87 -13.30 7.67 -1.54
C ASP A 87 -12.16 7.70 -0.52
N ARG A 88 -12.19 6.83 0.51
CA ARG A 88 -11.08 6.65 1.46
C ARG A 88 -9.84 6.04 0.81
N VAL A 89 -10.00 5.07 -0.09
CA VAL A 89 -8.90 4.49 -0.89
C VAL A 89 -8.21 5.59 -1.70
N ILE A 90 -9.00 6.40 -2.42
CA ILE A 90 -8.49 7.50 -3.24
C ILE A 90 -7.80 8.56 -2.38
N GLY A 91 -8.37 8.91 -1.23
CA GLY A 91 -7.74 9.80 -0.26
C GLY A 91 -6.32 9.34 0.12
N ARG A 92 -6.18 8.07 0.52
CA ARG A 92 -4.86 7.48 0.86
C ARG A 92 -3.90 7.49 -0.31
N LEU A 93 -4.34 7.10 -1.50
CA LEU A 93 -3.51 7.09 -2.72
C LEU A 93 -3.01 8.49 -3.09
N ILE A 94 -3.84 9.52 -2.94
CA ILE A 94 -3.51 10.90 -3.31
C ILE A 94 -2.61 11.56 -2.27
N GLU A 95 -2.99 11.46 -0.99
CA GLU A 95 -2.32 12.15 0.11
C GLU A 95 -1.07 11.40 0.59
N SER A 96 -0.89 10.16 0.13
CA SER A 96 0.16 9.24 0.62
C SER A 96 0.07 9.06 2.14
N ASP A 97 -1.14 9.18 2.69
CA ASP A 97 -1.41 9.01 4.12
C ASP A 97 -1.37 7.52 4.48
N GLY A 98 -0.30 7.14 5.18
CA GLY A 98 -0.04 5.75 5.55
C GLY A 98 0.33 4.82 4.39
N TYR A 99 0.68 5.35 3.20
CA TYR A 99 1.17 4.54 2.08
C TYR A 99 2.37 5.20 1.40
N ASP A 100 3.54 4.58 1.52
CA ASP A 100 4.77 5.00 0.83
C ASP A 100 4.96 4.20 -0.45
N TYR A 101 4.48 4.73 -1.58
CA TYR A 101 4.60 4.06 -2.88
C TYR A 101 6.05 3.81 -3.31
N ARG A 102 7.02 4.60 -2.81
CA ARG A 102 8.44 4.38 -3.13
C ARG A 102 8.95 3.14 -2.43
N PHE A 103 8.50 2.89 -1.20
CA PHE A 103 8.81 1.65 -0.49
C PHE A 103 8.14 0.44 -1.17
N ASP A 104 6.89 0.57 -1.62
CA ASP A 104 6.21 -0.46 -2.43
C ASP A 104 6.99 -0.82 -3.70
N LEU A 105 7.43 0.19 -4.46
CA LEU A 105 8.27 -0.04 -5.64
C LEU A 105 9.62 -0.67 -5.30
N ALA A 106 10.27 -0.24 -4.21
CA ALA A 106 11.58 -0.78 -3.84
C ALA A 106 11.49 -2.26 -3.42
N VAL A 107 10.41 -2.68 -2.75
CA VAL A 107 10.16 -4.09 -2.43
C VAL A 107 9.82 -4.90 -3.69
N ARG A 108 9.08 -4.33 -4.65
CA ARG A 108 8.82 -4.98 -5.95
C ARG A 108 10.09 -5.18 -6.77
N GLU A 109 11.02 -4.24 -6.73
CA GLU A 109 12.32 -4.41 -7.37
C GLU A 109 13.18 -5.44 -6.63
N TRP A 110 13.12 -5.48 -5.29
CA TRP A 110 13.75 -6.56 -4.50
C TRP A 110 13.18 -7.95 -4.85
N ALA A 111 11.87 -8.06 -5.06
CA ALA A 111 11.20 -9.31 -5.43
C ALA A 111 11.73 -9.95 -6.73
N ARG A 112 12.38 -9.18 -7.63
CA ARG A 112 13.01 -9.74 -8.84
C ARG A 112 14.15 -10.71 -8.55
N ALA A 113 14.76 -10.63 -7.36
CA ALA A 113 15.96 -11.39 -7.00
C ALA A 113 15.83 -12.20 -5.69
N ASP A 114 14.71 -12.08 -4.96
CA ASP A 114 14.53 -12.75 -3.66
C ASP A 114 13.12 -13.36 -3.55
N LYS A 115 13.07 -14.69 -3.36
CA LYS A 115 11.81 -15.45 -3.28
C LYS A 115 10.92 -15.04 -2.11
N ARG A 116 11.48 -14.55 -1.00
CA ARG A 116 10.67 -14.11 0.15
C ARG A 116 9.86 -12.87 -0.21
N ALA A 117 10.53 -11.90 -0.85
CA ALA A 117 9.89 -10.67 -1.29
C ALA A 117 8.94 -10.93 -2.46
N GLU A 118 9.29 -11.82 -3.40
CA GLU A 118 8.40 -12.29 -4.48
C GLU A 118 7.08 -12.83 -3.92
N TRP A 119 7.13 -13.80 -3.00
CA TRP A 119 5.91 -14.36 -2.42
C TRP A 119 5.10 -13.34 -1.61
N ALA A 120 5.75 -12.38 -0.95
CA ALA A 120 5.06 -11.32 -0.24
C ALA A 120 4.32 -10.38 -1.20
N VAL A 121 4.98 -9.98 -2.29
CA VAL A 121 4.36 -9.17 -3.34
C VAL A 121 3.18 -9.91 -3.98
N GLU A 122 3.32 -11.20 -4.30
CA GLU A 122 2.23 -12.00 -4.84
C GLU A 122 1.02 -12.09 -3.91
N ARG A 123 1.24 -12.26 -2.60
CA ARG A 123 0.16 -12.27 -1.61
C ARG A 123 -0.56 -10.93 -1.54
N ALA A 124 0.19 -9.83 -1.42
CA ALA A 124 -0.37 -8.49 -1.36
C ALA A 124 -1.13 -8.13 -2.64
N ASP A 125 -0.58 -8.48 -3.80
CA ASP A 125 -1.22 -8.23 -5.10
C ASP A 125 -2.55 -9.00 -5.22
N ARG A 126 -2.59 -10.27 -4.78
CA ARG A 126 -3.83 -11.07 -4.76
C ARG A 126 -4.87 -10.47 -3.83
N GLU A 127 -4.49 -10.15 -2.59
CA GLU A 127 -5.40 -9.55 -1.61
C GLU A 127 -6.01 -8.23 -2.13
N ARG A 128 -5.17 -7.36 -2.72
CA ARG A 128 -5.59 -6.07 -3.26
C ARG A 128 -6.54 -6.25 -4.45
N LEU A 129 -6.23 -7.17 -5.37
CA LEU A 129 -7.08 -7.47 -6.52
C LEU A 129 -8.43 -8.07 -6.09
N ASP A 130 -8.44 -9.03 -5.16
CA ASP A 130 -9.66 -9.64 -4.65
C ASP A 130 -10.55 -8.61 -3.94
N THR A 131 -9.94 -7.69 -3.19
CA THR A 131 -10.66 -6.62 -2.49
C THR A 131 -11.25 -5.60 -3.47
N LEU A 132 -10.48 -5.18 -4.48
CA LEU A 132 -10.97 -4.30 -5.53
C LEU A 132 -12.08 -4.96 -6.37
N GLN A 133 -11.98 -6.26 -6.65
CA GLN A 133 -13.04 -6.98 -7.33
C GLN A 133 -14.35 -6.94 -6.54
N LYS A 134 -14.31 -7.19 -5.23
CA LYS A 134 -15.51 -7.09 -4.36
C LYS A 134 -16.11 -5.68 -4.39
N PHE A 135 -15.28 -4.64 -4.50
CA PHE A 135 -15.78 -3.28 -4.66
C PHE A 135 -16.56 -3.11 -5.97
N PHE A 136 -16.01 -3.57 -7.11
CA PHE A 136 -16.70 -3.49 -8.39
C PHE A 136 -17.99 -4.32 -8.42
N GLU A 137 -18.01 -5.49 -7.80
CA GLU A 137 -19.23 -6.28 -7.61
C GLU A 137 -20.27 -5.53 -6.77
N ALA A 138 -19.85 -4.87 -5.68
CA ALA A 138 -20.73 -4.12 -4.79
C ALA A 138 -21.39 -2.90 -5.45
N ILE A 139 -20.79 -2.33 -6.50
CA ILE A 139 -21.40 -1.24 -7.29
C ILE A 139 -22.22 -1.74 -8.48
N GLY A 140 -22.33 -3.06 -8.67
CA GLY A 140 -23.24 -3.68 -9.63
C GLY A 140 -22.61 -4.32 -10.86
N CYS A 141 -21.27 -4.38 -10.97
CA CYS A 141 -20.64 -5.13 -12.05
C CYS A 141 -20.84 -6.64 -11.85
N ASP A 142 -21.01 -7.40 -12.94
CA ASP A 142 -20.87 -8.85 -12.86
C ASP A 142 -19.42 -9.25 -12.55
N LYS A 143 -19.25 -10.51 -12.15
CA LYS A 143 -17.98 -11.04 -11.66
C LYS A 143 -16.82 -10.93 -12.66
N GLU A 144 -17.09 -11.13 -13.95
CA GLU A 144 -16.04 -11.10 -14.99
C GLU A 144 -15.61 -9.66 -15.26
N HIS A 145 -16.56 -8.74 -15.42
CA HIS A 145 -16.27 -7.32 -15.57
C HIS A 145 -15.61 -6.73 -14.32
N ALA A 146 -16.07 -7.11 -13.12
CA ALA A 146 -15.49 -6.68 -11.86
C ALA A 146 -14.02 -7.09 -11.72
N ALA A 147 -13.69 -8.34 -12.08
CA ALA A 147 -12.31 -8.82 -12.05
C ALA A 147 -11.40 -8.04 -13.02
N ILE A 148 -11.89 -7.72 -14.22
CA ILE A 148 -11.11 -6.94 -15.20
C ILE A 148 -10.96 -5.49 -14.76
N ARG A 149 -12.02 -4.85 -14.25
CA ARG A 149 -11.95 -3.48 -13.72
C ARG A 149 -11.01 -3.37 -12.52
N ALA A 150 -11.01 -4.37 -11.63
CA ALA A 150 -10.06 -4.46 -10.51
C ALA A 150 -8.60 -4.49 -11.01
N ARG A 151 -8.31 -5.30 -12.04
CA ARG A 151 -7.00 -5.35 -12.67
C ARG A 151 -6.62 -4.02 -13.31
N VAL A 152 -7.52 -3.41 -14.09
CA VAL A 152 -7.25 -2.12 -14.75
C VAL A 152 -6.97 -1.03 -13.71
N PHE A 153 -7.78 -0.92 -12.65
CA PHE A 153 -7.54 0.01 -11.56
C PHE A 153 -6.16 -0.24 -10.93
N TYR A 154 -5.88 -1.50 -10.57
CA TYR A 154 -4.66 -1.84 -9.84
C TYR A 154 -3.40 -1.60 -10.68
N TYR A 155 -3.39 -2.09 -11.92
CA TYR A 155 -2.25 -1.94 -12.82
C TYR A 155 -2.04 -0.48 -13.23
N HIS A 156 -3.11 0.29 -13.37
CA HIS A 156 -3.00 1.74 -13.55
C HIS A 156 -2.27 2.39 -12.37
N GLN A 157 -2.63 2.07 -11.12
CA GLN A 157 -1.96 2.65 -9.94
C GLN A 157 -0.48 2.25 -9.86
N ILE A 158 -0.17 0.96 -10.05
CA ILE A 158 1.23 0.50 -10.08
C ILE A 158 2.01 1.17 -11.22
N GLY A 159 1.42 1.25 -12.41
CA GLY A 159 2.03 1.92 -13.57
C GLY A 159 2.26 3.41 -13.33
N TYR A 160 1.30 4.09 -12.71
CA TYR A 160 1.38 5.51 -12.34
C TYR A 160 2.60 5.78 -11.45
N TYR A 161 2.86 4.90 -10.48
CA TYR A 161 4.05 4.98 -9.64
C TYR A 161 5.33 4.59 -10.38
N ALA A 162 5.30 3.49 -11.14
CA ALA A 162 6.48 2.95 -11.82
C ALA A 162 7.07 3.90 -12.86
N ILE A 163 6.24 4.66 -13.59
CA ILE A 163 6.71 5.66 -14.56
C ILE A 163 7.08 6.99 -13.92
N GLY A 164 6.92 7.13 -12.59
CA GLY A 164 7.31 8.31 -11.84
C GLY A 164 6.48 9.56 -12.17
N VAL A 165 5.17 9.42 -12.38
CA VAL A 165 4.29 10.56 -12.66
C VAL A 165 4.42 11.60 -11.53
N ARG A 166 4.74 12.84 -11.89
CA ARG A 166 4.82 13.97 -10.95
C ARG A 166 3.62 14.88 -11.17
N GLN A 167 2.69 14.84 -10.22
CA GLN A 167 1.52 15.71 -10.18
C GLN A 167 1.36 16.24 -8.76
N SER A 168 0.93 17.50 -8.64
CA SER A 168 0.52 18.06 -7.36
C SER A 168 -0.70 17.31 -6.80
N ILE A 169 -0.89 17.35 -5.48
CA ILE A 169 -2.09 16.80 -4.83
C ILE A 169 -3.37 17.38 -5.45
N ALA A 170 -3.38 18.68 -5.76
CA ALA A 170 -4.53 19.33 -6.37
C ALA A 170 -4.86 18.78 -7.78
N GLU A 171 -3.85 18.52 -8.61
CA GLU A 171 -4.04 17.88 -9.92
C GLU A 171 -4.55 16.45 -9.77
N ARG A 172 -3.98 15.68 -8.85
CA ARG A 172 -4.42 14.30 -8.59
C ARG A 172 -5.88 14.26 -8.13
N ARG A 173 -6.31 15.17 -7.25
CA ARG A 173 -7.72 15.28 -6.82
C ARG A 173 -8.65 15.59 -7.99
N ARG A 174 -8.30 16.56 -8.85
CA ARG A 174 -9.11 16.88 -10.03
C ARG A 174 -9.22 15.69 -11.00
N ASN A 175 -8.13 14.98 -11.23
CA ASN A 175 -8.11 13.85 -12.16
C ASN A 175 -8.77 12.60 -11.59
N ALA A 176 -8.81 12.44 -10.26
CA ALA A 176 -9.37 11.26 -9.62
C ALA A 176 -10.84 11.05 -9.96
N GLU A 177 -11.64 12.12 -10.04
CA GLU A 177 -13.04 12.03 -10.45
C GLU A 177 -13.19 11.43 -11.85
N LEU A 178 -12.39 11.91 -12.81
CA LEU A 178 -12.38 11.41 -14.19
C LEU A 178 -11.89 9.96 -14.28
N TYR A 179 -10.84 9.61 -13.53
CA TYR A 179 -10.40 8.22 -13.45
C TYR A 179 -11.51 7.33 -12.90
N MET A 180 -12.24 7.78 -11.88
CA MET A 180 -13.32 6.97 -11.31
C MET A 180 -14.49 6.81 -12.27
N ASP A 181 -14.89 7.87 -12.99
CA ASP A 181 -15.95 7.78 -13.99
C ASP A 181 -15.57 6.76 -15.08
N ILE A 182 -14.32 6.76 -15.55
CA ILE A 182 -13.82 5.78 -16.53
C ILE A 182 -13.75 4.36 -15.95
N LEU A 183 -13.21 4.21 -14.73
CA LEU A 183 -12.90 2.90 -14.15
C LEU A 183 -14.15 2.20 -13.58
N CYS A 184 -15.12 2.94 -13.05
CA CYS A 184 -16.37 2.38 -12.52
C CYS A 184 -17.48 2.26 -13.56
N GLY A 185 -17.43 3.03 -14.65
CA GLY A 185 -18.57 3.18 -15.56
C GLY A 185 -19.49 4.30 -15.10
N GLU A 186 -19.90 5.16 -16.04
CA GLU A 186 -20.65 6.38 -15.72
C GLU A 186 -22.03 6.07 -15.10
N GLU A 187 -22.72 5.04 -15.59
CA GLU A 187 -24.06 4.69 -15.11
C GLU A 187 -24.03 4.06 -13.71
N GLU A 188 -23.14 3.09 -13.50
CA GLU A 188 -22.94 2.41 -12.22
C GLU A 188 -22.51 3.39 -11.14
N LEU A 189 -21.55 4.26 -11.45
CA LEU A 189 -21.04 5.26 -10.51
C LEU A 189 -22.10 6.31 -10.17
N LYS A 190 -22.88 6.77 -11.16
CA LYS A 190 -23.99 7.71 -10.94
C LYS A 190 -25.08 7.10 -10.05
N ALA A 191 -25.44 5.84 -10.29
CA ALA A 191 -26.40 5.12 -9.48
C ALA A 191 -25.91 4.94 -8.03
N ALA A 192 -24.65 4.55 -7.85
CA ALA A 192 -24.05 4.35 -6.54
C ALA A 192 -23.92 5.67 -5.75
N ARG A 193 -23.47 6.76 -6.39
CA ARG A 193 -23.41 8.11 -5.79
C ARG A 193 -24.80 8.61 -5.36
N ALA A 194 -25.84 8.37 -6.16
CA ALA A 194 -27.21 8.72 -5.79
C ALA A 194 -27.70 7.92 -4.56
N ALA A 195 -27.33 6.65 -4.44
CA ALA A 195 -27.62 5.83 -3.28
C ALA A 195 -26.91 6.33 -2.00
N ALA A 196 -25.63 6.72 -2.11
CA ALA A 196 -24.87 7.32 -1.00
C ALA A 196 -25.51 8.61 -0.49
N ALA A 197 -25.88 9.53 -1.40
CA ALA A 197 -26.51 10.79 -1.03
C ALA A 197 -27.85 10.61 -0.28
N LYS A 198 -28.67 9.63 -0.70
CA LYS A 198 -29.90 9.27 0.02
C LYS A 198 -29.60 8.70 1.41
N GLY A 199 -28.60 7.83 1.53
CA GLY A 199 -28.16 7.26 2.81
C GLY A 199 -27.69 8.32 3.81
N ARG A 200 -26.88 9.29 3.38
CA ARG A 200 -26.41 10.39 4.24
C ARG A 200 -27.55 11.25 4.77
N LYS A 201 -28.52 11.60 3.91
CA LYS A 201 -29.72 12.35 4.35
C LYS A 201 -30.54 11.59 5.39
N ALA A 202 -30.67 10.27 5.24
CA ALA A 202 -31.41 9.44 6.18
C ALA A 202 -30.69 9.27 7.54
N ARG A 203 -29.35 9.30 7.58
CA ARG A 203 -28.57 9.24 8.83
C ARG A 203 -28.51 10.57 9.60
N ALA A 204 -28.78 11.68 8.91
CA ALA A 204 -28.73 13.03 9.48
C ALA A 204 -30.08 13.55 10.00
N ALA A 205 -31.16 12.79 9.77
CA ALA A 205 -32.51 13.06 10.25
C ALA A 205 -32.82 12.18 11.46
#